data_AF-A0A2R6JYS9-F1
#
_entry.id   AF-A0A2R6JYS9-F1
#
_cell.length_a   1.000
_cell.length_b   1.000
_cell.length_c   1.000
_cell.angle_alpha   90.00
_cell.angle_beta   90.00
_cell.angle_gamma   90.00
#
_symmetry.space_group_name_H-M   'P 1'
#
loop_
_entity.id
_entity.type
_entity.pdbx_description
1 polymer ?
#
loop_
_entity_poly.entity_id
_entity_poly.type
_entity_poly.pdbx_seq_one_letter_code
_entity_poly.pdbx_strand_id
1 'polypeptide(L)' 'MAVHSRSVPFTMGIADDAVVVNAVDDHDRLQAAIVSDDPAVREWAERTLDAYFSDAEPLDLDALATQGMTAEDAP' A
#
# COMPACT_ATOMS: atom_id res chain seq x y z
N MET A 1 11.51 1.33 -3.34
CA MET A 1 10.15 1.64 -2.83
C MET A 1 9.49 2.52 -3.88
N ALA A 2 8.24 2.27 -4.25
CA ALA A 2 7.53 3.04 -5.27
C ALA A 2 6.18 3.48 -4.71
N VAL A 3 5.72 4.66 -5.11
CA VAL A 3 4.51 5.31 -4.60
C VAL A 3 3.63 5.76 -5.76
N HIS A 4 2.32 5.68 -5.58
CA HIS A 4 1.35 6.18 -6.54
C HIS A 4 0.39 7.15 -5.84
N SER A 5 0.02 8.24 -6.51
CA SER A 5 -0.75 9.34 -5.91
C SER A 5 -2.28 9.09 -5.83
N ARG A 6 -2.78 8.06 -6.52
CA ARG A 6 -4.20 7.69 -6.47
C ARG A 6 -4.54 7.00 -5.15
N SER A 7 -5.57 7.49 -4.49
CA SER A 7 -6.22 6.82 -3.35
C SER A 7 -6.75 5.43 -3.76
N VAL A 8 -6.45 4.42 -2.94
CA VAL A 8 -6.97 3.06 -3.07
C VAL A 8 -7.85 2.81 -1.83
N PRO A 9 -9.10 2.35 -1.96
CA PRO A 9 -10.03 2.19 -0.83
C PRO A 9 -9.73 0.95 0.04
N PHE A 10 -8.54 0.38 -0.10
CA PHE A 10 -8.08 -0.78 0.63
C PHE A 10 -6.55 -0.80 0.66
N THR A 11 -5.98 -1.51 1.63
CA THR A 11 -4.57 -1.92 1.57
C THR A 11 -4.49 -3.39 1.21
N MET A 12 -3.43 -3.80 0.51
CA MET A 12 -3.26 -5.18 0.07
C MET A 12 -1.80 -5.60 0.13
N GLY A 13 -1.57 -6.86 0.47
CA GLY A 13 -0.24 -7.47 0.44
C GLY A 13 -0.30 -8.98 0.23
N ILE A 14 0.81 -9.52 -0.25
CA ILE A 14 1.04 -10.97 -0.34
C ILE A 14 2.09 -11.31 0.71
N ALA A 15 1.76 -12.23 1.62
CA ALA A 15 2.66 -12.71 2.67
C ALA A 15 2.68 -14.23 2.64
N ASP A 16 3.86 -14.80 2.43
CA ASP A 16 4.07 -16.24 2.19
C ASP A 16 3.15 -16.78 1.08
N ASP A 17 2.11 -17.53 1.47
CA ASP A 17 1.14 -18.15 0.58
C ASP A 17 -0.26 -17.51 0.64
N ALA A 18 -0.42 -16.43 1.40
CA ALA A 18 -1.69 -15.77 1.60
C ALA A 18 -1.72 -14.34 1.04
N VAL A 19 -2.87 -13.97 0.49
CA VAL A 19 -3.21 -12.59 0.17
C VAL A 19 -4.00 -12.00 1.33
N VAL A 20 -3.60 -10.81 1.77
CA VAL A 20 -4.33 -10.02 2.77
C VAL A 20 -4.88 -8.78 2.08
N VAL A 21 -6.20 -8.59 2.16
CA VAL A 21 -6.89 -7.37 1.72
C VAL A 21 -7.56 -6.73 2.93
N ASN A 22 -7.26 -5.47 3.17
CA ASN A 22 -7.75 -4.71 4.31
C ASN A 22 -8.69 -3.62 3.82
N ALA A 23 -9.95 -3.67 4.27
CA ALA A 23 -10.86 -2.56 4.11
C ALA A 23 -10.52 -1.47 5.13
N VAL A 24 -10.35 -0.24 4.66
CA VAL A 24 -10.12 0.94 5.51
C VAL A 24 -11.30 1.89 5.39
N ASP A 25 -11.58 2.65 6.46
CA ASP A 25 -12.51 3.77 6.38
C ASP A 25 -11.86 5.01 5.76
N ASP A 26 -12.62 6.09 5.62
CA ASP A 26 -12.14 7.37 5.05
C ASP A 26 -11.04 8.05 5.90
N HIS A 27 -10.72 7.52 7.09
CA HIS A 27 -9.65 7.97 7.96
C HIS A 27 -8.49 6.95 8.03
N ASP A 28 -8.38 6.08 7.02
CA ASP A 28 -7.37 5.03 6.90
C ASP A 28 -7.39 4.00 8.05
N ARG A 29 -8.48 3.90 8.82
CA ARG A 29 -8.59 2.93 9.92
C ARG A 29 -9.05 1.59 9.38
N LEU A 30 -8.32 0.54 9.74
CA LEU A 30 -8.68 -0.84 9.43
C LEU A 30 -10.05 -1.20 10.00
N GLN A 31 -10.97 -1.61 9.13
CA GLN A 31 -12.32 -2.04 9.50
C GLN A 31 -12.48 -3.56 9.41
N ALA A 32 -11.85 -4.18 8.41
CA ALA A 32 -11.89 -5.61 8.19
C ALA A 32 -10.66 -6.09 7.42
N ALA A 33 -10.29 -7.35 7.64
CA ALA A 33 -9.25 -8.03 6.88
C ALA A 33 -9.83 -9.31 6.27
N ILE A 34 -9.56 -9.53 4.99
CA ILE A 34 -9.83 -10.77 4.27
C ILE A 34 -8.47 -11.42 4.02
N VAL A 35 -8.32 -12.67 4.45
CA VAL A 35 -7.13 -13.48 4.22
C VAL A 35 -7.53 -14.67 3.37
N SER A 36 -6.81 -14.90 2.28
CA SER A 36 -7.09 -15.98 1.34
C SER A 36 -5.81 -16.70 0.93
N ASP A 37 -5.83 -18.02 0.96
CA ASP A 37 -4.82 -18.92 0.40
C ASP A 37 -5.22 -19.49 -0.98
N ASP A 38 -6.38 -19.06 -1.52
CA ASP A 38 -6.84 -19.46 -2.84
C ASP A 38 -5.85 -19.00 -3.95
N PRO A 39 -5.30 -19.94 -4.75
CA PRO A 39 -4.38 -19.60 -5.84
C PRO A 39 -4.93 -18.60 -6.86
N ALA A 40 -6.25 -18.61 -7.11
CA ALA A 40 -6.87 -17.65 -8.02
C ALA A 40 -6.85 -16.23 -7.45
N VAL A 41 -6.98 -16.09 -6.13
CA VAL A 41 -6.86 -14.80 -5.45
C VAL A 41 -5.40 -14.34 -5.46
N ARG A 42 -4.44 -15.26 -5.32
CA ARG A 42 -3.01 -14.95 -5.46
C ARG A 42 -2.66 -14.41 -6.85
N GLU A 43 -3.08 -15.08 -7.91
CA GLU A 43 -2.84 -14.64 -9.29
C GLU A 43 -3.43 -13.24 -9.55
N TRP A 44 -4.65 -13.00 -9.04
CA TRP A 44 -5.27 -11.67 -9.11
C TRP A 44 -4.46 -10.61 -8.36
N ALA A 45 -3.99 -10.91 -7.15
CA ALA A 45 -3.23 -9.98 -6.33
C ALA A 45 -1.89 -9.62 -6.98
N GLU A 46 -1.16 -10.61 -7.50
CA GLU A 46 0.11 -10.42 -8.20
C GLU A 46 -0.07 -9.46 -9.39
N ARG A 47 -1.06 -9.72 -10.25
CA ARG A 47 -1.36 -8.85 -11.40
C ARG A 47 -1.77 -7.44 -10.99
N THR A 48 -2.48 -7.30 -9.88
CA THR A 48 -2.95 -5.99 -9.38
C THR A 48 -1.77 -5.18 -8.83
N LEU A 49 -0.87 -5.81 -8.09
CA LEU A 49 0.36 -5.18 -7.59
C LEU A 49 1.30 -4.82 -8.74
N ASP A 50 1.44 -5.69 -9.74
CA ASP A 50 2.27 -5.42 -10.92
C ASP A 50 1.77 -4.18 -11.67
N ALA A 51 0.46 -4.06 -11.88
CA ALA A 51 -0.15 -2.88 -12.48
C ALA A 51 0.07 -1.62 -11.62
N TYR A 52 -0.11 -1.71 -10.30
CA TYR A 52 0.15 -0.59 -9.40
C TYR A 52 1.61 -0.12 -9.47
N PHE A 53 2.57 -1.05 -9.46
CA PHE A 53 3.98 -0.70 -9.48
C PHE A 53 4.48 -0.25 -10.84
N SER A 54 3.89 -0.74 -11.94
CA SER A 54 4.20 -0.26 -13.29
C SER A 54 3.87 1.22 -13.47
N ASP A 55 2.82 1.70 -12.79
CA ASP A 55 2.38 3.10 -12.87
C ASP A 55 2.98 3.98 -11.77
N ALA A 56 3.67 3.41 -10.79
CA ALA A 56 4.18 4.12 -9.62
C ALA A 56 5.53 4.80 -9.87
N GLU A 57 5.71 6.00 -9.32
CA GLU A 57 7.00 6.68 -9.31
C GLU A 57 7.95 6.07 -8.26
N PRO A 58 9.25 5.93 -8.59
CA PRO A 58 10.27 5.60 -7.61
C PRO A 58 10.28 6.61 -6.47
N LEU A 59 10.25 6.11 -5.25
CA LEU A 59 10.29 6.94 -4.05
C LEU A 59 11.75 7.24 -3.69
N ASP A 60 12.12 8.51 -3.81
CA ASP A 60 13.41 9.02 -3.33
C ASP A 60 13.37 9.18 -1.80
N LEU A 61 14.18 8.38 -1.11
CA LEU A 61 14.25 8.38 0.35
C LEU A 61 14.90 9.65 0.91
N ASP A 62 15.80 10.29 0.15
CA ASP A 62 16.48 11.52 0.58
C ASP A 62 15.51 12.72 0.53
N ALA A 63 14.58 12.71 -0.43
CA ALA A 63 13.50 13.70 -0.50
C ALA A 63 12.49 13.58 0.66
N LEU A 64 12.22 12.36 1.14
CA LEU A 64 11.29 12.11 2.25
C LEU A 64 11.83 12.56 3.61
N ALA A 65 13.13 12.37 3.86
CA ALA A 65 13.76 12.77 5.13
C ALA A 65 13.65 14.29 5.39
N THR A 66 13.60 15.08 4.32
CA THR A 66 13.48 16.54 4.40
C THR A 66 12.05 17.00 4.75
N GLN A 67 11.01 16.22 4.41
CA GLN A 67 9.62 16.56 4.71
C GLN A 67 9.17 16.12 6.11
N GLY A 68 9.80 15.09 6.69
CA GLY A 68 9.52 14.62 8.05
C GLY A 68 10.00 15.54 9.18
N MET A 69 10.96 16.44 8.92
CA MET A 69 11.52 17.36 9.94
C MET A 69 10.71 18.66 10.12
N THR A 70 9.61 18.84 9.40
CA THR A 70 8.80 20.08 9.47
C THR A 70 7.62 20.04 10.44
N ALA A 71 7.44 18.93 11.17
CA ALA A 71 6.30 18.75 12.09
C ALA A 71 6.63 18.90 13.59
N GLU A 72 7.91 18.98 14.01
CA GLU A 72 8.27 19.03 15.45
C GLU A 72 9.08 20.25 15.92
N ASP A 73 9.52 21.16 15.03
CA ASP A 73 10.27 22.36 15.42
C ASP A 73 9.51 23.67 15.10
N ALA A 74 8.30 23.81 15.63
CA ALA A 74 7.65 25.12 15.74
C ALA A 74 7.82 25.66 17.17
N PRO A 75 8.61 26.73 17.40
CA PRO A 75 8.49 27.54 18.63
C PRO A 75 7.17 28.32 18.67
#